data_AF-A0A845R279-F1
#
_entry.id   AF-A0A845R279-F1
#
_cell.length_a   1.000
_cell.length_b   1.000
_cell.length_c   1.000
_cell.angle_alpha   90.00
_cell.angle_beta   90.00
_cell.angle_gamma   90.00
#
_symmetry.space_group_name_H-M   'P 1'
#
loop_
_entity.id
_entity.type
_entity.pdbx_description
1 polymer ?
#
loop_
_entity_poly.entity_id
_entity_poly.type
_entity_poly.pdbx_seq_one_letter_code
_entity_poly.pdbx_strand_id
1 'polypeptide(L)'
;MYKELTIDDDRINEYIEHQLRFLKKVYTFLDNNNFNESCLELRPISRLKNKYFRSLNLWRFDDKAINKYRDYIKTINGTPTCIYYSGYSLNYEKVVLKENGKAYEKGKINKENSMITQILPMDFDDLSLEEFEKEISRLTNLGIETINIFSGNGFQSIVLLNRPSNDKDLYRKFTHLLLDKGFNVDPKITDCSRILRMPYTFNCKEYDYKKYSIENPTGKATTIYQDTDKRYNVKDIFEKIASLPNSNTYKDALGTNNSHNKPIEMINKSNTPSTSSKPIKTKNNDFIEFKNINEMYPIIDYYSLPNAIQNVLIETPKNYRNSVLLFIVPFFRNKIGLDLDSIVEIMKVWNLNCKPSQDENFVISEVKRVFSYGYKGVGKWSTELATKFGYIEFEEYKLADHIIIPNVLFENYNNLHQTAIKIFFMMKLFEDREDIKEWDIELIAKVSKVSEWTVRRYIKQLIDFKLVDKKRGNKKLKLKNKYYISIFWDKKLGFTTINPYTIQSMIYSELDKLNDNEIKVYTYIYYKLRGNNNNKYFASQKVIGDMINMDRSTVSDITKRLHKKRRIIKKTYKNNNIPHTNYFLRG
;
A
#
# COMPACT_ATOMS: atom_id res chain seq x y z
N MET A 1 14.55 -0.36 32.50
CA MET A 1 13.42 0.55 32.77
C MET A 1 13.87 1.94 32.32
N TYR A 2 13.06 2.67 31.56
CA TYR A 2 13.44 3.96 30.97
C TYR A 2 13.07 5.07 31.95
N LYS A 3 14.06 5.77 32.52
CA LYS A 3 13.84 6.78 33.57
C LYS A 3 12.86 7.87 33.14
N GLU A 4 12.93 8.32 31.90
CA GLU A 4 12.04 9.35 31.32
C GLU A 4 10.58 8.90 31.14
N LEU A 5 10.31 7.59 31.20
CA LEU A 5 8.98 6.99 31.10
C LEU A 5 8.48 6.49 32.45
N THR A 6 9.27 6.66 33.52
CA THR A 6 8.92 6.23 34.87
C THR A 6 8.26 7.38 35.60
N ILE A 7 7.00 7.19 35.97
CA ILE A 7 6.30 8.04 36.93
C ILE A 7 6.59 7.48 38.33
N ASP A 8 6.98 8.32 39.28
CA ASP A 8 7.20 7.90 40.67
C ASP A 8 5.92 7.42 41.36
N ASP A 9 6.07 6.73 42.49
CA ASP A 9 4.96 6.02 43.16
C ASP A 9 3.88 6.95 43.72
N ASP A 10 4.21 8.20 44.04
CA ASP A 10 3.22 9.17 44.51
C ASP A 10 2.41 9.73 43.33
N ARG A 11 3.09 10.14 42.24
CA ARG A 11 2.45 10.69 41.04
C ARG A 11 1.70 9.66 40.22
N ILE A 12 2.12 8.38 40.24
CA ILE A 12 1.43 7.33 39.47
C ILE A 12 0.02 7.08 40.00
N ASN A 13 -0.18 7.20 41.33
CA ASN A 13 -1.51 7.04 41.92
C ASN A 13 -2.44 8.18 41.51
N GLU A 14 -1.94 9.42 41.49
CA GLU A 14 -2.67 10.58 40.97
C GLU A 14 -3.08 10.38 39.50
N TYR A 15 -2.14 9.94 38.65
CA TYR A 15 -2.43 9.68 37.24
C TYR A 15 -3.47 8.57 37.06
N ILE A 16 -3.39 7.52 37.88
CA ILE A 16 -4.40 6.45 37.88
C ILE A 16 -5.77 7.01 38.26
N GLU A 17 -5.88 7.87 39.27
CA GLU A 17 -7.16 8.50 39.63
C GLU A 17 -7.75 9.31 38.47
N HIS A 18 -6.93 10.13 37.81
CA HIS A 18 -7.36 10.89 36.64
C HIS A 18 -7.81 9.99 35.48
N GLN A 19 -7.09 8.90 35.24
CA GLN A 19 -7.45 7.91 34.24
C GLN A 19 -8.78 7.21 34.56
N LEU A 20 -9.01 6.81 35.81
CA LEU A 20 -10.25 6.18 36.26
C LEU A 20 -11.43 7.14 36.09
N ARG A 21 -11.28 8.42 36.49
CA ARG A 21 -12.29 9.46 36.27
C ARG A 21 -12.60 9.63 34.78
N PHE A 22 -11.58 9.72 33.94
CA PHE A 22 -11.74 9.81 32.48
C PHE A 22 -12.52 8.61 31.92
N LEU A 23 -12.16 7.37 32.30
CA LEU A 23 -12.84 6.18 31.82
C LEU A 23 -14.30 6.11 32.28
N LYS A 24 -14.61 6.55 33.51
CA LYS A 24 -16.00 6.68 33.98
C LYS A 24 -16.82 7.64 33.14
N LYS A 25 -16.22 8.75 32.67
CA LYS A 25 -16.88 9.69 31.76
C LYS A 25 -17.14 9.06 30.38
N VAL A 26 -16.16 8.36 29.82
CA VAL A 26 -16.31 7.73 28.48
C VAL A 26 -17.27 6.53 28.53
N TYR A 27 -17.29 5.79 29.64
CA TYR A 27 -18.04 4.57 29.83
C TYR A 27 -18.86 4.61 31.10
N THR A 28 -20.08 5.14 31.02
CA THR A 28 -20.92 5.32 32.21
C THR A 28 -21.35 4.00 32.85
N PHE A 29 -21.30 2.90 32.08
CA PHE A 29 -21.61 1.58 32.62
C PHE A 29 -20.58 1.06 33.62
N LEU A 30 -19.35 1.62 33.66
CA LEU A 30 -18.33 1.16 34.57
C LEU A 30 -18.66 1.46 36.03
N ASP A 31 -19.53 2.44 36.29
CA ASP A 31 -19.99 2.81 37.63
C ASP A 31 -21.25 2.06 38.07
N ASN A 32 -21.81 1.19 37.21
CA ASN A 32 -23.02 0.43 37.52
C ASN A 32 -22.67 -0.91 38.17
N ASN A 33 -23.32 -1.22 39.29
CA ASN A 33 -23.14 -2.48 40.01
C ASN A 33 -23.92 -3.66 39.37
N ASN A 34 -24.81 -3.39 38.43
CA ASN A 34 -25.57 -4.41 37.72
C ASN A 34 -24.72 -5.17 36.70
N PHE A 35 -25.12 -6.41 36.41
CA PHE A 35 -24.49 -7.20 35.36
C PHE A 35 -24.53 -6.47 34.02
N ASN A 36 -23.40 -6.46 33.31
CA ASN A 36 -23.26 -5.83 32.01
C ASN A 36 -22.38 -6.70 31.11
N GLU A 37 -22.86 -7.00 29.92
CA GLU A 37 -22.10 -7.75 28.91
C GLU A 37 -21.05 -6.88 28.20
N SER A 38 -21.22 -5.55 28.25
CA SER A 38 -20.27 -4.60 27.67
C SER A 38 -18.98 -4.57 28.47
N CYS A 39 -17.87 -4.71 27.76
CA CYS A 39 -16.53 -4.69 28.31
C CYS A 39 -15.70 -3.56 27.68
N LEU A 40 -14.97 -2.82 28.51
CA LEU A 40 -13.90 -1.92 28.08
C LEU A 40 -12.63 -2.73 27.78
N GLU A 41 -11.98 -2.47 26.65
CA GLU A 41 -10.59 -2.90 26.41
C GLU A 41 -9.61 -1.74 26.64
N LEU A 42 -8.59 -2.00 27.44
CA LEU A 42 -7.35 -1.23 27.46
C LEU A 42 -6.26 -2.03 26.74
N ARG A 43 -5.81 -1.50 25.61
CA ARG A 43 -4.85 -2.16 24.71
C ARG A 43 -3.45 -1.55 24.86
N PRO A 44 -2.47 -2.33 25.32
CA PRO A 44 -1.09 -1.91 25.35
C PRO A 44 -0.43 -2.17 23.99
N ILE A 45 0.40 -1.24 23.53
CA ILE A 45 1.24 -1.44 22.34
C ILE A 45 2.69 -1.15 22.71
N SER A 46 3.40 -2.23 23.06
CA SER A 46 4.83 -2.22 23.41
C SER A 46 5.70 -1.98 22.18
N ARG A 47 6.73 -1.13 22.33
CA ARG A 47 7.83 -0.97 21.37
C ARG A 47 9.05 -1.83 21.70
N LEU A 48 9.04 -2.52 22.85
CA LEU A 48 10.11 -3.42 23.22
C LEU A 48 10.06 -4.69 22.36
N LYS A 49 11.24 -5.07 21.84
CA LYS A 49 11.41 -6.36 21.17
C LYS A 49 11.10 -7.48 22.17
N ASN A 50 10.22 -8.40 21.79
CA ASN A 50 9.85 -9.60 22.57
C ASN A 50 9.13 -9.36 23.91
N LYS A 51 8.70 -8.13 24.25
CA LYS A 51 7.84 -7.91 25.43
C LYS A 51 6.39 -7.70 24.99
N TYR A 52 5.55 -8.66 25.35
CA TYR A 52 4.11 -8.64 25.09
C TYR A 52 3.33 -8.36 26.37
N PHE A 53 2.40 -7.40 26.30
CA PHE A 53 1.42 -7.15 27.35
C PHE A 53 0.04 -7.53 26.81
N ARG A 54 -0.76 -8.23 27.61
CA ARG A 54 -2.15 -8.54 27.28
C ARG A 54 -3.02 -7.31 27.45
N SER A 55 -4.11 -7.23 26.69
CA SER A 55 -5.15 -6.23 26.94
C SER A 55 -5.76 -6.44 28.32
N LEU A 56 -6.06 -5.35 29.01
CA LEU A 56 -6.86 -5.37 30.25
C LEU A 56 -8.33 -5.16 29.88
N ASN A 57 -9.19 -6.04 30.36
CA ASN A 57 -10.62 -6.01 30.13
C ASN A 57 -11.35 -5.71 31.44
N LEU A 58 -12.29 -4.75 31.42
CA LEU A 58 -13.02 -4.26 32.58
C LEU A 58 -14.51 -4.15 32.28
N TRP A 59 -15.34 -4.54 33.25
CA TRP A 59 -16.80 -4.52 33.15
C TRP A 59 -17.43 -3.50 34.09
N ARG A 60 -16.73 -3.18 35.19
CA ARG A 60 -17.12 -2.25 36.24
C ARG A 60 -15.88 -1.79 37.02
N PHE A 61 -16.03 -0.77 37.84
CA PHE A 61 -15.01 -0.27 38.76
C PHE A 61 -15.38 -0.58 40.23
N ASP A 62 -15.43 -1.88 40.55
CA ASP A 62 -15.35 -2.33 41.95
C ASP A 62 -13.90 -2.31 42.46
N ASP A 63 -13.69 -2.45 43.77
CA ASP A 63 -12.35 -2.40 44.37
C ASP A 63 -11.38 -3.39 43.74
N LYS A 64 -11.89 -4.58 43.37
CA LYS A 64 -11.10 -5.61 42.69
C LYS A 64 -10.65 -5.16 41.30
N ALA A 65 -11.53 -4.57 40.50
CA ALA A 65 -11.22 -4.05 39.18
C ALA A 65 -10.27 -2.85 39.25
N ILE A 66 -10.46 -1.96 40.23
CA ILE A 66 -9.58 -0.81 40.47
C ILE A 66 -8.18 -1.28 40.85
N ASN A 67 -8.05 -2.24 41.76
CA ASN A 67 -6.74 -2.81 42.12
C ASN A 67 -6.06 -3.47 40.92
N LYS A 68 -6.81 -4.25 40.14
CA LYS A 68 -6.30 -4.84 38.89
C LYS A 68 -5.85 -3.79 37.87
N TYR A 69 -6.56 -2.66 37.78
CA TYR A 69 -6.17 -1.53 36.95
C TYR A 69 -4.86 -0.89 37.46
N ARG A 70 -4.74 -0.64 38.76
CA ARG A 70 -3.52 -0.10 39.38
C ARG A 70 -2.31 -0.97 39.08
N ASP A 71 -2.42 -2.28 39.32
CA ASP A 71 -1.35 -3.25 39.07
C ASP A 71 -0.94 -3.26 37.58
N TYR A 72 -1.93 -3.17 36.69
CA TYR A 72 -1.71 -3.12 35.26
C TYR A 72 -0.92 -1.88 34.83
N ILE A 73 -1.29 -0.69 35.30
CA ILE A 73 -0.59 0.56 34.98
C ILE A 73 0.82 0.54 35.58
N LYS A 74 0.99 0.10 36.83
CA LYS A 74 2.30 -0.05 37.47
C LYS A 74 3.21 -1.02 36.72
N THR A 75 2.67 -2.10 36.17
CA THR A 75 3.42 -3.08 35.36
C THR A 75 3.94 -2.48 34.04
N ILE A 76 3.22 -1.52 33.47
CA ILE A 76 3.59 -0.87 32.20
C ILE A 76 4.54 0.32 32.43
N ASN A 77 4.48 0.96 33.59
CA ASN A 77 5.30 2.12 33.96
C ASN A 77 6.80 1.90 33.66
N GLY A 78 7.48 2.92 33.15
CA GLY A 78 8.90 2.84 32.79
C GLY A 78 9.22 1.96 31.58
N THR A 79 8.22 1.59 30.76
CA THR A 79 8.41 0.85 29.50
C THR A 79 7.89 1.66 28.30
N PRO A 80 8.52 1.54 27.11
CA PRO A 80 8.08 2.24 25.90
C PRO A 80 6.84 1.55 25.33
N THR A 81 5.72 1.73 26.01
CA THR A 81 4.42 1.11 25.72
C THR A 81 3.36 2.19 25.68
N CYS A 82 2.66 2.32 24.55
CA CYS A 82 1.49 3.19 24.47
C CYS A 82 0.26 2.45 25.02
N ILE A 83 -0.61 3.14 25.76
CA ILE A 83 -1.88 2.59 26.22
C ILE A 83 -3.02 3.26 25.42
N TYR A 84 -3.93 2.42 24.94
CA TYR A 84 -5.15 2.84 24.25
C TYR A 84 -6.36 2.26 24.95
N TYR A 85 -7.51 2.91 24.82
CA TYR A 85 -8.81 2.36 25.19
C TYR A 85 -9.67 2.15 23.94
N SER A 86 -10.60 1.20 23.92
CA SER A 86 -11.51 1.03 22.78
C SER A 86 -12.47 2.23 22.67
N GLY A 87 -13.03 2.54 21.49
CA GLY A 87 -14.06 3.61 21.39
C GLY A 87 -15.47 3.07 21.71
N TYR A 88 -15.74 1.87 21.23
CA TYR A 88 -16.90 1.07 21.61
C TYR A 88 -16.53 0.15 22.77
N SER A 89 -17.52 -0.36 23.50
CA SER A 89 -17.38 -1.57 24.30
C SER A 89 -17.35 -2.80 23.39
N LEU A 90 -16.85 -3.91 23.90
CA LEU A 90 -16.89 -5.20 23.21
C LEU A 90 -17.66 -6.25 24.01
N ASN A 91 -18.18 -7.24 23.29
CA ASN A 91 -18.67 -8.50 23.85
C ASN A 91 -17.48 -9.46 24.01
N TYR A 92 -17.05 -9.69 25.24
CA TYR A 92 -15.88 -10.52 25.54
C TYR A 92 -16.09 -12.02 25.26
N GLU A 93 -17.34 -12.51 25.38
CA GLU A 93 -17.66 -13.93 25.17
C GLU A 93 -17.88 -14.28 23.70
N LYS A 94 -18.05 -13.27 22.82
CA LYS A 94 -18.21 -13.50 21.39
C LYS A 94 -16.90 -13.99 20.77
N VAL A 95 -16.90 -15.26 20.34
CA VAL A 95 -15.84 -15.82 19.50
C VAL A 95 -15.99 -15.29 18.08
N VAL A 96 -14.94 -14.65 17.57
CA VAL A 96 -14.90 -14.13 16.20
C VAL A 96 -13.80 -14.85 15.43
N LEU A 97 -14.11 -15.32 14.23
CA LEU A 97 -13.16 -15.98 13.35
C LEU A 97 -12.65 -15.00 12.28
N LYS A 98 -11.37 -15.12 11.94
CA LYS A 98 -10.75 -14.47 10.77
C LYS A 98 -11.16 -15.22 9.50
N GLU A 99 -10.95 -14.59 8.35
CA GLU A 99 -11.18 -15.21 7.03
C GLU A 99 -10.46 -16.56 6.84
N ASN A 100 -9.31 -16.75 7.50
CA ASN A 100 -8.56 -18.00 7.48
C ASN A 100 -9.03 -19.05 8.51
N GLY A 101 -10.20 -18.87 9.11
CA GLY A 101 -10.80 -19.77 10.10
C GLY A 101 -10.19 -19.70 11.51
N LYS A 102 -9.11 -18.93 11.73
CA LYS A 102 -8.51 -18.78 13.07
C LYS A 102 -9.28 -17.77 13.91
N ALA A 103 -9.44 -18.05 15.20
CA ALA A 103 -10.05 -17.09 16.12
C ALA A 103 -9.22 -15.79 16.23
N TYR A 104 -9.93 -14.66 16.34
CA TYR A 104 -9.34 -13.43 16.85
C TYR A 104 -8.90 -13.62 18.31
N GLU A 105 -7.93 -12.82 18.73
CA GLU A 105 -7.47 -12.85 20.11
C GLU A 105 -8.59 -12.43 21.06
N LYS A 106 -8.84 -13.24 22.10
CA LYS A 106 -9.87 -12.94 23.10
C LYS A 106 -9.55 -11.63 23.83
N GLY A 107 -10.58 -10.85 24.12
CA GLY A 107 -10.44 -9.56 24.82
C GLY A 107 -10.03 -8.38 23.95
N LYS A 108 -9.86 -8.57 22.63
CA LYS A 108 -9.59 -7.48 21.69
C LYS A 108 -10.83 -7.10 20.89
N ILE A 109 -11.14 -5.80 20.83
CA ILE A 109 -12.22 -5.27 20.02
C ILE A 109 -11.93 -5.46 18.52
N ASN A 110 -12.96 -5.83 17.78
CA ASN A 110 -13.09 -5.93 16.33
C ASN A 110 -14.52 -5.51 15.93
N LYS A 111 -14.81 -5.49 14.62
CA LYS A 111 -16.10 -5.01 14.10
C LYS A 111 -17.26 -5.92 14.51
N GLU A 112 -16.99 -7.20 14.68
CA GLU A 112 -17.98 -8.23 14.95
C GLU A 112 -18.38 -8.25 16.42
N ASN A 113 -17.44 -8.01 17.34
CA ASN A 113 -17.66 -8.00 18.79
C ASN A 113 -17.88 -6.62 19.41
N SER A 114 -17.73 -5.51 18.66
CA SER A 114 -18.11 -4.17 19.15
C SER A 114 -19.62 -4.10 19.48
N MET A 115 -19.98 -3.51 20.61
CA MET A 115 -21.35 -3.41 21.12
C MET A 115 -21.91 -1.98 21.08
N ILE A 116 -21.51 -1.13 22.02
CA ILE A 116 -22.06 0.23 22.19
C ILE A 116 -20.96 1.27 22.34
N THR A 117 -21.23 2.51 21.98
CA THR A 117 -20.39 3.67 22.30
C THR A 117 -21.23 4.77 22.94
N GLN A 118 -20.59 5.58 23.79
CA GLN A 118 -21.18 6.78 24.40
C GLN A 118 -20.35 8.02 24.10
N ILE A 119 -19.53 7.96 23.05
CA ILE A 119 -18.67 9.06 22.65
C ILE A 119 -18.67 9.24 21.14
N LEU A 120 -18.34 10.45 20.70
CA LEU A 120 -17.98 10.75 19.32
C LEU A 120 -16.54 11.29 19.30
N PRO A 121 -15.57 10.47 18.87
CA PRO A 121 -14.17 10.87 18.83
C PRO A 121 -13.82 11.62 17.54
N MET A 122 -12.86 12.54 17.66
CA MET A 122 -12.22 13.28 16.59
C MET A 122 -10.71 13.19 16.82
N ASP A 123 -9.93 12.95 15.76
CA ASP A 123 -8.47 12.91 15.81
C ASP A 123 -7.94 14.02 14.91
N PHE A 124 -7.04 14.83 15.43
CA PHE A 124 -6.45 15.99 14.76
C PHE A 124 -4.93 15.76 14.69
N ASP A 125 -4.49 15.17 13.58
CA ASP A 125 -3.07 14.92 13.30
C ASP A 125 -2.42 16.20 12.72
N ASP A 126 -1.17 16.45 13.11
CA ASP A 126 -0.30 17.50 12.54
C ASP A 126 -0.84 18.95 12.61
N LEU A 127 -1.79 19.24 13.51
CA LEU A 127 -2.24 20.61 13.81
C LEU A 127 -1.41 21.27 14.90
N SER A 128 -1.07 22.55 14.70
CA SER A 128 -0.62 23.41 15.79
C SER A 128 -1.74 23.65 16.81
N LEU A 129 -1.38 24.09 18.03
CA LEU A 129 -2.37 24.41 19.07
C LEU A 129 -3.37 25.47 18.60
N GLU A 130 -2.91 26.51 17.90
CA GLU A 130 -3.77 27.58 17.39
C GLU A 130 -4.76 27.07 16.33
N GLU A 131 -4.32 26.20 15.41
CA GLU A 131 -5.21 25.58 14.42
C GLU A 131 -6.23 24.64 15.07
N PHE A 132 -5.79 23.87 16.06
CA PHE A 132 -6.68 23.03 16.84
C PHE A 132 -7.75 23.84 17.59
N GLU A 133 -7.35 24.93 18.26
CA GLU A 133 -8.28 25.81 18.97
C GLU A 133 -9.28 26.48 18.03
N LYS A 134 -8.90 26.79 16.79
CA LYS A 134 -9.83 27.27 15.75
C LYS A 134 -10.89 26.22 15.44
N GLU A 135 -10.52 24.95 15.28
CA GLU A 135 -11.47 23.86 15.03
C GLU A 135 -12.42 23.64 16.22
N ILE A 136 -11.90 23.65 17.45
CA ILE A 136 -12.72 23.50 18.67
C ILE A 136 -13.64 24.70 18.89
N SER A 137 -13.20 25.91 18.56
CA SER A 137 -14.04 27.11 18.65
C SER A 137 -15.29 27.00 17.77
N ARG A 138 -15.20 26.34 16.62
CA ARG A 138 -16.37 26.09 15.74
C ARG A 138 -17.41 25.20 16.42
N LEU A 139 -16.99 24.15 17.13
CA LEU A 139 -17.88 23.29 17.91
C LEU A 139 -18.46 24.04 19.12
N THR A 140 -17.61 24.82 19.80
CA THR A 140 -18.00 25.61 20.97
C THR A 140 -19.05 26.66 20.61
N ASN A 141 -18.93 27.29 19.44
CA ASN A 141 -19.92 28.24 18.90
C ASN A 141 -21.27 27.57 18.58
N LEU A 142 -21.31 26.26 18.35
CA LEU A 142 -22.54 25.46 18.25
C LEU A 142 -23.06 25.01 19.63
N GLY A 143 -22.40 25.41 20.72
CA GLY A 143 -22.67 24.96 22.08
C GLY A 143 -22.34 23.49 22.30
N ILE A 144 -21.37 22.94 21.54
CA ILE A 144 -20.85 21.58 21.69
C ILE A 144 -19.49 21.65 22.37
N GLU A 145 -19.42 21.13 23.59
CA GLU A 145 -18.20 21.02 24.39
C GLU A 145 -17.57 19.65 24.21
N THR A 146 -16.24 19.60 24.29
CA THR A 146 -15.44 18.38 24.09
C THR A 146 -14.44 18.19 25.22
N ILE A 147 -14.15 16.93 25.55
CA ILE A 147 -12.91 16.59 26.24
C ILE A 147 -11.80 16.62 25.19
N ASN A 148 -10.79 17.47 25.39
CA ASN A 148 -9.66 17.61 24.49
C ASN A 148 -8.42 16.99 25.13
N ILE A 149 -7.75 16.11 24.39
CA ILE A 149 -6.61 15.32 24.84
C ILE A 149 -5.42 15.68 23.97
N PHE A 150 -4.34 16.15 24.59
CA PHE A 150 -3.05 16.20 23.91
C PHE A 150 -2.48 14.78 23.84
N SER A 151 -2.28 14.29 22.62
CA SER A 151 -1.95 12.90 22.34
C SER A 151 -0.44 12.67 22.12
N GLY A 152 0.37 13.71 22.33
CA GLY A 152 1.82 13.73 22.19
C GLY A 152 2.32 14.36 20.88
N ASN A 153 1.61 14.16 19.75
CA ASN A 153 1.98 14.71 18.43
C ASN A 153 0.82 15.45 17.75
N GLY A 154 -0.27 15.70 18.47
CA GLY A 154 -1.53 16.21 17.94
C GLY A 154 -2.62 16.08 19.00
N PHE A 155 -3.87 16.29 18.62
CA PHE A 155 -4.98 16.38 19.57
C PHE A 155 -6.08 15.37 19.27
N GLN A 156 -6.76 14.90 20.31
CA GLN A 156 -7.97 14.10 20.20
C GLN A 156 -9.10 14.78 20.95
N SER A 157 -10.27 14.89 20.35
CA SER A 157 -11.43 15.49 20.98
C SER A 157 -12.58 14.52 21.06
N ILE A 158 -13.33 14.59 22.15
CA ILE A 158 -14.41 13.64 22.44
C ILE A 158 -15.66 14.41 22.82
N VAL A 159 -16.75 14.21 22.08
CA VAL A 159 -18.09 14.63 22.52
C VAL A 159 -18.72 13.49 23.31
N LEU A 160 -19.24 13.77 24.50
CA LEU A 160 -19.93 12.78 25.32
C LEU A 160 -21.41 12.66 24.94
N LEU A 161 -21.89 11.43 24.82
CA LEU A 161 -23.30 11.13 24.54
C LEU A 161 -24.07 10.87 25.84
N ASN A 162 -25.32 11.33 25.90
CA ASN A 162 -26.22 11.10 27.04
C ASN A 162 -26.87 9.71 27.00
N ARG A 163 -26.86 9.04 25.85
CA ARG A 163 -27.38 7.69 25.65
C ARG A 163 -26.37 6.86 24.86
N PRO A 164 -26.20 5.56 25.19
CA PRO A 164 -25.42 4.66 24.36
C PRO A 164 -26.00 4.51 22.95
N SER A 165 -25.12 4.39 21.97
CA SER A 165 -25.47 4.04 20.60
C SER A 165 -24.88 2.68 20.25
N ASN A 166 -25.70 1.82 19.64
CA ASN A 166 -25.29 0.54 19.05
C ASN A 166 -25.02 0.64 17.54
N ASP A 167 -25.16 1.84 16.95
CA ASP A 167 -24.90 2.07 15.53
C ASP A 167 -23.41 1.93 15.24
N LYS A 168 -23.01 0.84 14.59
CA LYS A 168 -21.60 0.55 14.26
C LYS A 168 -21.01 1.51 13.23
N ASP A 169 -21.85 2.27 12.52
CA ASP A 169 -21.43 3.24 11.53
C ASP A 169 -21.42 4.68 12.06
N LEU A 170 -21.69 4.88 13.36
CA LEU A 170 -21.82 6.22 13.95
C LEU A 170 -20.55 7.06 13.76
N TYR A 171 -19.36 6.48 14.00
CA TYR A 171 -18.09 7.18 13.80
C TYR A 171 -17.91 7.60 12.33
N ARG A 172 -18.26 6.72 11.38
CA ARG A 172 -18.21 7.05 9.95
C ARG A 172 -19.13 8.22 9.61
N LYS A 173 -20.39 8.18 10.07
CA LYS A 173 -21.39 9.23 9.82
C LYS A 173 -20.93 10.56 10.41
N PHE A 174 -20.39 10.53 11.62
CA PHE A 174 -19.93 11.73 12.33
C PHE A 174 -18.69 12.34 11.66
N THR A 175 -17.67 11.53 11.38
CA THR A 175 -16.44 11.98 10.71
C THR A 175 -16.73 12.54 9.33
N HIS A 176 -17.59 11.90 8.54
CA HIS A 176 -17.99 12.43 7.23
C HIS A 176 -18.71 13.77 7.36
N LEU A 177 -19.64 13.91 8.31
CA LEU A 177 -20.33 15.17 8.53
C LEU A 177 -19.35 16.30 8.90
N LEU A 178 -18.37 16.02 9.76
CA LEU A 178 -17.34 17.00 10.10
C LEU A 178 -16.53 17.40 8.87
N LEU A 179 -16.11 16.43 8.05
CA LEU A 179 -15.38 16.71 6.83
C LEU A 179 -16.23 17.48 5.79
N ASP A 180 -17.52 17.16 5.65
CA ASP A 180 -18.50 17.90 4.82
C ASP A 180 -18.56 19.39 5.21
N LYS A 181 -18.45 19.65 6.51
CA LYS A 181 -18.41 21.00 7.08
C LYS A 181 -17.01 21.60 7.08
N GLY A 182 -16.00 20.92 6.56
CA GLY A 182 -14.63 21.42 6.43
C GLY A 182 -13.86 21.46 7.75
N PHE A 183 -14.14 20.57 8.70
CA PHE A 183 -13.26 20.36 9.86
C PHE A 183 -12.03 19.53 9.45
N ASN A 184 -10.85 19.89 9.94
CA ASN A 184 -9.61 19.16 9.66
C ASN A 184 -9.39 17.93 10.57
N VAL A 185 -10.34 16.99 10.56
CA VAL A 185 -10.25 15.72 11.32
C VAL A 185 -9.64 14.59 10.48
N ASP A 186 -8.95 13.62 11.10
CA ASP A 186 -8.46 12.42 10.40
C ASP A 186 -9.64 11.61 9.83
N PRO A 187 -9.75 11.48 8.48
CA PRO A 187 -10.84 10.75 7.85
C PRO A 187 -10.83 9.26 8.15
N LYS A 188 -9.79 8.72 8.81
CA LYS A 188 -9.73 7.30 9.17
C LYS A 188 -10.55 6.97 10.39
N ILE A 189 -11.01 7.92 11.21
CA ILE A 189 -11.76 7.64 12.44
C ILE A 189 -13.22 7.26 12.09
N THR A 190 -13.41 6.06 11.51
CA THR A 190 -14.71 5.66 10.94
C THR A 190 -15.20 4.29 11.41
N ASP A 191 -14.34 3.47 12.01
CA ASP A 191 -14.68 2.09 12.38
C ASP A 191 -15.04 1.93 13.87
N CYS A 192 -16.04 1.09 14.17
CA CYS A 192 -16.44 0.75 15.54
C CYS A 192 -15.39 -0.05 16.34
N SER A 193 -14.34 -0.55 15.69
CA SER A 193 -13.20 -1.22 16.34
C SER A 193 -12.06 -0.28 16.72
N ARG A 194 -12.27 1.04 16.59
CA ARG A 194 -11.24 2.06 16.82
C ARG A 194 -10.78 2.02 18.28
N ILE A 195 -9.47 2.17 18.46
CA ILE A 195 -8.83 2.40 19.75
C ILE A 195 -8.32 3.84 19.80
N LEU A 196 -8.46 4.48 20.95
CA LEU A 196 -8.18 5.90 21.20
C LEU A 196 -7.11 6.03 22.29
N ARG A 197 -6.30 7.10 22.26
CA ARG A 197 -5.12 7.18 23.14
C ARG A 197 -5.54 7.51 24.56
N MET A 198 -4.97 6.78 25.52
CA MET A 198 -5.25 7.01 26.94
C MET A 198 -4.53 8.30 27.43
N PRO A 199 -5.22 9.24 28.09
CA PRO A 199 -4.58 10.38 28.75
C PRO A 199 -3.79 9.94 29.99
N TYR A 200 -2.88 10.80 30.46
CA TYR A 200 -1.99 10.55 31.60
C TYR A 200 -1.10 9.31 31.41
N THR A 201 -0.66 9.08 30.17
CA THR A 201 0.30 8.03 29.81
C THR A 201 1.37 8.62 28.89
N PHE A 202 2.12 7.80 28.14
CA PHE A 202 3.12 8.27 27.18
C PHE A 202 2.82 7.79 25.75
N ASN A 203 2.96 8.70 24.80
CA ASN A 203 3.11 8.39 23.40
C ASN A 203 4.56 7.99 23.11
N CYS A 204 4.78 6.68 23.06
CA CYS A 204 6.08 6.06 22.83
C CYS A 204 6.30 5.68 21.35
N LYS A 205 5.66 6.36 20.39
CA LYS A 205 5.83 6.02 18.95
C LYS A 205 7.28 6.12 18.50
N GLU A 206 8.05 7.08 19.03
CA GLU A 206 9.44 7.31 18.61
C GLU A 206 10.38 6.14 18.91
N TYR A 207 10.08 5.31 19.92
CA TYR A 207 10.86 4.09 20.22
C TYR A 207 10.64 2.95 19.22
N ASP A 208 9.77 3.10 18.22
CA ASP A 208 9.60 2.13 17.14
C ASP A 208 10.69 2.30 16.08
N TYR A 209 11.86 1.71 16.33
CA TYR A 209 13.03 1.74 15.44
C TYR A 209 12.79 1.21 14.02
N LYS A 210 11.69 0.46 13.79
CA LYS A 210 11.32 0.00 12.45
C LYS A 210 10.57 1.06 11.65
N LYS A 211 9.92 2.01 12.34
CA LYS A 211 9.04 3.01 11.74
C LYS A 211 9.63 4.42 11.81
N TYR A 212 10.36 4.74 12.87
CA TYR A 212 10.99 6.04 13.08
C TYR A 212 12.48 5.82 13.34
N SER A 213 13.33 6.36 12.47
CA SER A 213 14.79 6.36 12.63
C SER A 213 15.21 7.61 13.39
N ILE A 214 14.82 7.69 14.67
CA ILE A 214 15.12 8.82 15.57
C ILE A 214 16.30 8.40 16.45
N GLU A 215 17.37 9.20 16.46
CA GLU A 215 18.60 8.92 17.22
C GLU A 215 18.36 8.92 18.74
N ASN A 216 17.51 9.84 19.22
CA ASN A 216 17.16 9.99 20.63
C ASN A 216 15.62 9.94 20.80
N PRO A 217 15.01 8.74 20.80
CA PRO A 217 13.56 8.61 20.89
C PRO A 217 13.07 9.05 22.28
N THR A 218 11.96 9.79 22.32
CA THR A 218 11.37 10.27 23.57
C THR A 218 9.91 9.83 23.72
N GLY A 219 9.47 9.69 24.97
CA GLY A 219 8.05 9.50 25.29
C GLY A 219 7.38 10.83 25.54
N LYS A 220 6.34 11.14 24.79
CA LYS A 220 5.59 12.39 24.97
C LYS A 220 4.39 12.14 25.88
N ALA A 221 4.34 12.83 27.01
CA ALA A 221 3.23 12.70 27.96
C ALA A 221 1.91 13.07 27.28
N THR A 222 0.89 12.24 27.49
CA THR A 222 -0.48 12.52 27.06
C THR A 222 -1.24 13.12 28.23
N THR A 223 -2.08 14.11 27.98
CA THR A 223 -2.83 14.78 29.06
C THR A 223 -4.17 15.28 28.54
N ILE A 224 -5.13 15.49 29.44
CA ILE A 224 -6.35 16.21 29.13
C ILE A 224 -6.01 17.69 29.15
N TYR A 225 -6.20 18.36 28.01
CA TYR A 225 -6.02 19.80 27.84
C TYR A 225 -7.27 20.58 28.27
N GLN A 226 -8.46 20.03 27.99
CA GLN A 226 -9.74 20.61 28.37
C GLN A 226 -10.71 19.48 28.72
N ASP A 227 -11.52 19.68 29.76
CA ASP A 227 -12.47 18.69 30.26
C ASP A 227 -13.89 19.25 30.27
N THR A 228 -14.89 18.36 30.21
CA THR A 228 -16.32 18.69 30.33
C THR A 228 -17.09 17.45 30.80
N ASP A 229 -18.19 17.66 31.51
CA ASP A 229 -19.15 16.61 31.88
C ASP A 229 -20.42 16.67 31.03
N LYS A 230 -20.51 17.63 30.11
CA LYS A 230 -21.71 17.89 29.33
C LYS A 230 -21.93 16.79 28.31
N ARG A 231 -23.13 16.22 28.32
CA ARG A 231 -23.56 15.14 27.44
C ARG A 231 -24.67 15.59 26.52
N TYR A 232 -24.67 15.07 25.31
CA TYR A 232 -25.60 15.46 24.26
C TYR A 232 -26.36 14.27 23.70
N ASN A 233 -27.55 14.51 23.17
CA ASN A 233 -28.18 13.54 22.29
C ASN A 233 -27.40 13.48 20.96
N VAL A 234 -27.22 12.28 20.41
CA VAL A 234 -26.54 12.11 19.13
C VAL A 234 -27.21 12.90 18.00
N LYS A 235 -28.54 12.97 17.97
CA LYS A 235 -29.29 13.71 16.94
C LYS A 235 -28.99 15.21 17.01
N ASP A 236 -29.05 15.79 18.21
CA ASP A 236 -28.80 17.22 18.42
C ASP A 236 -27.40 17.63 17.94
N ILE A 237 -26.38 16.80 18.17
CA ILE A 237 -25.01 17.04 17.68
C ILE A 237 -25.01 17.09 16.15
N PHE A 238 -25.61 16.09 15.52
CA PHE A 238 -25.66 15.99 14.05
C PHE A 238 -26.43 17.16 13.44
N GLU A 239 -27.56 17.57 14.02
CA GLU A 239 -28.36 18.71 13.58
C GLU A 239 -27.58 20.02 13.70
N LYS A 240 -26.94 20.25 14.85
CA LYS A 240 -26.09 21.43 15.08
C LYS A 240 -24.95 21.54 14.09
N ILE A 241 -24.21 20.45 13.85
CA ILE A 241 -23.10 20.46 12.89
C ILE A 241 -23.66 20.59 11.45
N ALA A 242 -24.77 19.91 11.14
CA ALA A 242 -25.42 20.00 9.83
C ALA A 242 -25.87 21.42 9.47
N SER A 243 -26.16 22.26 10.46
CA SER A 243 -26.54 23.68 10.27
C SER A 243 -25.40 24.56 9.75
N LEU A 244 -24.13 24.14 9.91
CA LEU A 244 -22.99 24.88 9.37
C LEU A 244 -23.04 24.91 7.84
N PRO A 245 -22.57 25.99 7.21
CA PRO A 245 -22.41 26.01 5.76
C PRO A 245 -21.51 24.86 5.32
N ASN A 246 -21.86 24.22 4.21
CA ASN A 246 -20.98 23.19 3.65
C ASN A 246 -19.72 23.86 3.12
N SER A 247 -18.57 23.22 3.34
CA SER A 247 -17.36 23.68 2.70
C SER A 247 -17.44 23.33 1.21
N ASN A 248 -17.23 24.31 0.32
CA ASN A 248 -17.14 24.08 -1.13
C ASN A 248 -15.98 23.12 -1.49
N THR A 249 -15.14 22.73 -0.54
CA THR A 249 -14.07 21.74 -0.74
C THR A 249 -14.53 20.28 -0.61
N TYR A 250 -15.68 19.98 0.01
CA TYR A 250 -16.10 18.58 0.26
C TYR A 250 -17.32 18.14 -0.58
N LYS A 251 -18.11 19.08 -1.11
CA LYS A 251 -19.21 18.74 -2.04
C LYS A 251 -18.75 18.18 -3.39
N ASP A 252 -17.52 18.47 -3.80
CA ASP A 252 -16.89 17.84 -4.95
C ASP A 252 -16.31 16.43 -4.63
N ALA A 253 -16.36 16.00 -3.35
CA ALA A 253 -15.83 14.72 -2.87
C ALA A 253 -16.91 13.64 -2.61
N LEU A 254 -18.20 13.98 -2.67
CA LEU A 254 -19.32 13.05 -2.60
C LEU A 254 -20.11 13.10 -3.91
N GLY A 255 -19.74 12.27 -4.88
CA GLY A 255 -20.59 11.96 -6.01
C GLY A 255 -21.97 11.53 -5.50
N THR A 256 -22.99 12.31 -5.82
CA THR A 256 -24.39 12.01 -5.49
C THR A 256 -24.81 10.69 -6.12
N ASN A 257 -24.82 9.62 -5.33
CA ASN A 257 -25.68 8.46 -5.49
C ASN A 257 -26.28 8.11 -4.13
N ASN A 258 -27.10 9.02 -3.58
CA ASN A 258 -28.08 8.67 -2.55
C ASN A 258 -29.41 8.35 -3.25
N SER A 259 -29.56 7.12 -3.72
CA SER A 259 -30.89 6.52 -3.88
C SER A 259 -31.30 5.95 -2.52
N HIS A 260 -31.80 6.79 -1.62
CA HIS A 260 -32.79 6.44 -0.58
C HIS A 260 -33.26 7.74 0.08
N ASN A 261 -34.17 8.42 -0.61
CA ASN A 261 -35.22 9.26 -0.04
C ASN A 261 -36.21 9.54 -1.17
N LYS A 262 -37.24 8.71 -1.29
CA LYS A 262 -38.47 9.12 -1.98
C LYS A 262 -39.54 9.36 -0.92
N PRO A 263 -40.18 10.54 -0.90
CA PRO A 263 -41.50 10.68 -0.29
C PRO A 263 -42.48 9.76 -1.04
N ILE A 264 -43.41 9.21 -0.28
CA ILE A 264 -44.54 8.42 -0.78
C ILE A 264 -45.47 9.36 -1.54
N GLU A 265 -45.72 9.08 -2.82
CA GLU A 265 -46.98 9.47 -3.47
C GLU A 265 -47.32 8.48 -4.59
N MET A 266 -48.60 8.14 -4.65
CA MET A 266 -49.24 7.02 -5.31
C MET A 266 -49.63 7.33 -6.76
N ILE A 267 -49.65 6.27 -7.61
CA ILE A 267 -50.51 6.08 -8.81
C ILE A 267 -50.16 6.98 -10.03
N ASN A 268 -49.87 6.52 -11.26
CA ASN A 268 -50.57 5.56 -12.14
C ASN A 268 -49.70 5.10 -13.35
N LYS A 269 -50.14 4.00 -13.96
CA LYS A 269 -49.59 3.23 -15.11
C LYS A 269 -49.30 4.01 -16.41
N SER A 270 -48.25 3.62 -17.16
CA SER A 270 -48.36 3.04 -18.53
C SER A 270 -47.00 2.71 -19.21
N ASN A 271 -47.00 1.55 -19.86
CA ASN A 271 -46.02 0.91 -20.76
C ASN A 271 -45.18 1.80 -21.71
N THR A 272 -43.88 1.52 -21.86
CA THR A 272 -43.20 0.86 -23.02
C THR A 272 -41.69 1.17 -23.06
N PRO A 273 -40.85 0.26 -23.60
CA PRO A 273 -39.40 0.40 -23.64
C PRO A 273 -38.95 1.11 -24.92
N SER A 274 -37.99 2.04 -24.84
CA SER A 274 -37.23 2.44 -26.03
C SER A 274 -35.81 2.89 -25.70
N THR A 275 -34.90 2.29 -26.45
CA THR A 275 -33.52 2.67 -26.71
C THR A 275 -33.39 4.11 -27.17
N SER A 276 -32.47 4.88 -26.59
CA SER A 276 -31.56 5.75 -27.36
C SER A 276 -30.45 6.30 -26.48
N SER A 277 -29.22 5.98 -26.87
CA SER A 277 -28.01 6.68 -26.53
C SER A 277 -28.11 8.14 -26.98
N LYS A 278 -27.79 9.08 -26.08
CA LYS A 278 -27.34 10.43 -26.47
C LYS A 278 -26.17 10.90 -25.60
N PRO A 279 -25.22 11.61 -26.22
CA PRO A 279 -23.86 11.79 -25.72
C PRO A 279 -23.81 12.88 -24.65
N ILE A 280 -23.05 12.62 -23.58
CA ILE A 280 -22.73 13.67 -22.61
C ILE A 280 -21.64 14.54 -23.24
N LYS A 281 -22.02 15.78 -23.52
CA LYS A 281 -21.15 16.86 -23.98
C LYS A 281 -20.00 17.06 -23.00
N THR A 282 -18.79 16.81 -23.48
CA THR A 282 -17.53 17.29 -22.88
C THR A 282 -17.57 18.82 -22.81
N LYS A 283 -17.49 19.36 -21.58
CA LYS A 283 -17.13 20.77 -21.40
C LYS A 283 -15.64 20.90 -21.69
N ASN A 284 -15.31 21.86 -22.53
CA ASN A 284 -13.98 22.16 -23.03
C ASN A 284 -12.94 22.23 -21.91
N ASN A 285 -11.88 21.45 -22.08
CA ASN A 285 -10.62 21.57 -21.37
C ASN A 285 -9.97 22.90 -21.74
N ASP A 286 -9.61 23.69 -20.73
CA ASP A 286 -8.46 24.58 -20.85
C ASP A 286 -7.22 23.68 -20.89
N PHE A 287 -6.85 23.25 -22.10
CA PHE A 287 -5.56 22.63 -22.38
C PHE A 287 -4.49 23.70 -22.17
N ILE A 288 -3.84 23.67 -21.01
CA ILE A 288 -2.52 24.28 -20.86
C ILE A 288 -1.60 23.55 -21.86
N GLU A 289 -1.03 24.31 -22.79
CA GLU A 289 0.01 23.87 -23.73
C GLU A 289 1.23 23.34 -22.96
N PHE A 290 1.20 22.08 -22.54
CA PHE A 290 2.38 21.35 -22.12
C PHE A 290 3.06 20.78 -23.36
N LYS A 291 4.15 21.42 -23.80
CA LYS A 291 5.14 20.81 -24.69
C LYS A 291 5.45 19.39 -24.20
N ASN A 292 5.09 18.40 -25.01
CA ASN A 292 5.36 16.95 -24.91
C ASN A 292 5.64 16.40 -23.49
N ILE A 293 4.60 15.99 -22.76
CA ILE A 293 4.72 15.27 -21.48
C ILE A 293 5.59 13.99 -21.60
N ASN A 294 5.66 13.36 -22.77
CA ASN A 294 6.57 12.25 -23.06
C ASN A 294 8.07 12.61 -22.99
N GLU A 295 8.45 13.87 -23.18
CA GLU A 295 9.82 14.34 -22.98
C GLU A 295 10.17 14.46 -21.48
N MET A 296 9.16 14.74 -20.63
CA MET A 296 9.36 14.84 -19.18
C MET A 296 9.59 13.47 -18.53
N TYR A 297 8.95 12.41 -19.05
CA TYR A 297 9.04 11.04 -18.52
C TYR A 297 9.58 10.04 -19.55
N PRO A 298 10.89 10.07 -19.88
CA PRO A 298 11.45 9.23 -20.95
C PRO A 298 11.56 7.73 -20.61
N ILE A 299 11.40 7.36 -19.35
CA ILE A 299 11.61 6.00 -18.80
C ILE A 299 10.30 5.18 -18.78
N ILE A 300 9.16 5.82 -19.02
CA ILE A 300 7.85 5.17 -18.99
C ILE A 300 6.98 5.67 -20.14
N ASP A 301 6.19 4.77 -20.72
CA ASP A 301 5.19 5.15 -21.73
C ASP A 301 4.01 5.80 -21.02
N TYR A 302 4.06 7.12 -20.92
CA TYR A 302 3.09 7.91 -20.15
C TYR A 302 1.65 7.68 -20.65
N TYR A 303 1.44 7.67 -21.96
CA TYR A 303 0.11 7.54 -22.55
C TYR A 303 -0.48 6.14 -22.41
N SER A 304 0.35 5.11 -22.18
CA SER A 304 -0.14 3.77 -21.88
C SER A 304 -0.60 3.63 -20.43
N LEU A 305 -0.28 4.57 -19.55
CA LEU A 305 -0.68 4.50 -18.14
C LEU A 305 -2.17 4.81 -17.99
N PRO A 306 -2.85 4.28 -16.96
CA PRO A 306 -4.21 4.69 -16.65
C PRO A 306 -4.29 6.22 -16.48
N ASN A 307 -5.37 6.85 -16.96
CA ASN A 307 -5.55 8.30 -16.89
C ASN A 307 -5.32 8.88 -15.48
N ALA A 308 -5.69 8.13 -14.44
CA ALA A 308 -5.45 8.57 -13.08
C ALA A 308 -3.96 8.63 -12.70
N ILE A 309 -3.14 7.72 -13.22
CA ILE A 309 -1.69 7.74 -13.04
C ILE A 309 -1.09 8.90 -13.84
N GLN A 310 -1.58 9.13 -15.06
CA GLN A 310 -1.20 10.27 -15.88
C GLN A 310 -1.43 11.60 -15.14
N ASN A 311 -2.60 11.76 -14.50
CA ASN A 311 -2.94 12.93 -13.71
C ASN A 311 -2.06 13.09 -12.46
N VAL A 312 -1.74 11.99 -11.76
CA VAL A 312 -0.79 12.00 -10.64
C VAL A 312 0.56 12.57 -11.04
N LEU A 313 1.07 12.16 -12.22
CA LEU A 313 2.36 12.60 -12.73
C LEU A 313 2.36 14.06 -13.22
N ILE A 314 1.22 14.58 -13.69
CA ILE A 314 1.09 15.99 -14.09
C ILE A 314 1.20 16.92 -12.88
N GLU A 315 0.45 16.66 -11.81
CA GLU A 315 0.47 17.51 -10.62
C GLU A 315 -0.09 16.76 -9.41
N THR A 316 0.61 16.81 -8.27
CA THR A 316 0.08 16.27 -6.99
C THR A 316 0.10 17.33 -5.88
N PRO A 317 -1.07 17.74 -5.35
CA PRO A 317 -1.14 18.69 -4.24
C PRO A 317 -0.55 18.13 -2.95
N LYS A 318 -0.08 19.02 -2.06
CA LYS A 318 0.69 18.69 -0.83
C LYS A 318 0.05 17.60 0.03
N ASN A 319 -1.25 17.64 0.24
CA ASN A 319 -1.98 16.70 1.09
C ASN A 319 -2.06 15.26 0.52
N TYR A 320 -1.86 15.08 -0.79
CA TYR A 320 -1.93 13.75 -1.42
C TYR A 320 -0.57 13.08 -1.58
N ARG A 321 0.55 13.81 -1.40
CA ARG A 321 1.89 13.34 -1.80
C ARG A 321 2.33 12.05 -1.13
N ASN A 322 2.09 11.91 0.18
CA ASN A 322 2.44 10.68 0.90
C ASN A 322 1.57 9.50 0.44
N SER A 323 0.27 9.71 0.25
CA SER A 323 -0.65 8.69 -0.28
C SER A 323 -0.27 8.27 -1.70
N VAL A 324 0.12 9.23 -2.55
CA VAL A 324 0.65 8.99 -3.88
C VAL A 324 1.94 8.18 -3.80
N LEU A 325 2.93 8.58 -3.00
CA LEU A 325 4.19 7.83 -2.83
C LEU A 325 3.95 6.38 -2.40
N LEU A 326 3.08 6.16 -1.41
CA LEU A 326 2.71 4.85 -0.90
C LEU A 326 1.98 3.95 -1.91
N PHE A 327 1.41 4.54 -2.96
CA PHE A 327 0.75 3.81 -4.04
C PHE A 327 1.63 3.70 -5.29
N ILE A 328 2.13 4.81 -5.80
CA ILE A 328 2.80 4.91 -7.08
C ILE A 328 4.11 4.12 -7.10
N VAL A 329 4.85 4.09 -5.98
CA VAL A 329 6.09 3.33 -5.87
C VAL A 329 5.82 1.82 -5.95
N PRO A 330 4.89 1.23 -5.15
CA PRO A 330 4.48 -0.16 -5.36
C PRO A 330 3.83 -0.43 -6.71
N PHE A 331 3.06 0.50 -7.29
CA PHE A 331 2.46 0.36 -8.61
C PHE A 331 3.55 0.22 -9.69
N PHE A 332 4.50 1.16 -9.75
CA PHE A 332 5.60 1.11 -10.71
C PHE A 332 6.47 -0.13 -10.54
N ARG A 333 6.75 -0.53 -9.29
CA ARG A 333 7.52 -1.74 -9.02
C ARG A 333 6.79 -3.03 -9.40
N ASN A 334 5.54 -3.18 -9.00
CA ASN A 334 4.85 -4.47 -9.03
C ASN A 334 3.91 -4.67 -10.22
N LYS A 335 3.43 -3.58 -10.85
CA LYS A 335 2.61 -3.65 -12.06
C LYS A 335 3.38 -3.28 -13.31
N ILE A 336 4.19 -2.23 -13.25
CA ILE A 336 5.00 -1.83 -14.41
C ILE A 336 6.32 -2.61 -14.46
N GLY A 337 6.90 -2.96 -13.31
CA GLY A 337 8.12 -3.77 -13.21
C GLY A 337 9.41 -2.95 -13.18
N LEU A 338 9.33 -1.66 -12.87
CA LEU A 338 10.49 -0.77 -12.84
C LEU A 338 11.44 -1.08 -11.68
N ASP A 339 12.74 -0.92 -11.92
CA ASP A 339 13.79 -0.94 -10.89
C ASP A 339 13.77 0.35 -10.05
N LEU A 340 14.48 0.31 -8.92
CA LEU A 340 14.51 1.43 -7.97
C LEU A 340 15.04 2.71 -8.59
N ASP A 341 16.10 2.65 -9.39
CA ASP A 341 16.73 3.84 -9.97
C ASP A 341 15.79 4.51 -10.98
N SER A 342 15.13 3.71 -11.82
CA SER A 342 14.09 4.18 -12.74
C SER A 342 12.93 4.86 -12.01
N ILE A 343 12.47 4.29 -10.89
CA ILE A 343 11.41 4.89 -10.08
C ILE A 343 11.90 6.20 -9.46
N VAL A 344 13.13 6.25 -8.95
CA VAL A 344 13.72 7.49 -8.39
C VAL A 344 13.73 8.60 -9.44
N GLU A 345 14.17 8.33 -10.66
CA GLU A 345 14.19 9.34 -11.73
C GLU A 345 12.78 9.83 -12.10
N ILE A 346 11.81 8.93 -12.21
CA ILE A 346 10.40 9.33 -12.43
C ILE A 346 9.89 10.21 -11.28
N MET A 347 10.21 9.85 -10.04
CA MET A 347 9.70 10.57 -8.87
C MET A 347 10.39 11.92 -8.65
N LYS A 348 11.62 12.13 -9.14
CA LYS A 348 12.25 13.45 -9.20
C LYS A 348 11.47 14.40 -10.10
N VAL A 349 11.13 13.95 -11.31
CA VAL A 349 10.32 14.75 -12.26
C VAL A 349 8.93 15.04 -11.67
N TRP A 350 8.28 14.03 -11.09
CA TRP A 350 7.01 14.23 -10.38
C TRP A 350 7.11 15.27 -9.26
N ASN A 351 8.20 15.30 -8.49
CA ASN A 351 8.39 16.29 -7.43
C ASN A 351 8.52 17.72 -7.98
N LEU A 352 9.19 17.91 -9.13
CA LEU A 352 9.27 19.21 -9.80
C LEU A 352 7.89 19.73 -10.23
N ASN A 353 7.00 18.80 -10.61
CA ASN A 353 5.62 19.11 -10.97
C ASN A 353 4.71 19.40 -9.75
N CYS A 354 5.13 19.01 -8.54
CA CYS A 354 4.38 19.29 -7.32
C CYS A 354 4.59 20.74 -6.86
N LYS A 355 3.51 21.47 -6.54
CA LYS A 355 3.60 22.87 -6.05
C LYS A 355 3.19 22.99 -4.57
N PRO A 356 4.06 23.50 -3.67
CA PRO A 356 5.49 23.76 -3.87
C PRO A 356 6.29 22.44 -3.93
N SER A 357 7.38 22.40 -4.69
CA SER A 357 8.22 21.19 -4.77
C SER A 357 8.88 20.91 -3.42
N GLN A 358 9.14 19.65 -3.11
CA GLN A 358 9.91 19.26 -1.92
C GLN A 358 11.40 19.22 -2.24
N ASP A 359 12.23 19.15 -1.21
CA ASP A 359 13.65 18.85 -1.38
C ASP A 359 13.84 17.52 -2.12
N GLU A 360 14.73 17.50 -3.11
CA GLU A 360 14.96 16.31 -3.95
C GLU A 360 15.50 15.13 -3.13
N ASN A 361 16.43 15.39 -2.20
CA ASN A 361 17.00 14.34 -1.35
C ASN A 361 15.94 13.72 -0.43
N PHE A 362 15.02 14.55 0.09
CA PHE A 362 13.86 14.07 0.81
C PHE A 362 13.03 13.09 -0.04
N VAL A 363 12.69 13.45 -1.28
CA VAL A 363 11.90 12.56 -2.18
C VAL A 363 12.65 11.28 -2.50
N ILE A 364 13.95 11.34 -2.80
CA ILE A 364 14.78 10.15 -3.02
C ILE A 364 14.74 9.23 -1.80
N SER A 365 14.87 9.79 -0.60
CA SER A 365 14.84 9.02 0.66
C SER A 365 13.48 8.35 0.87
N GLU A 366 12.38 9.04 0.57
CA GLU A 366 11.03 8.53 0.70
C GLU A 366 10.72 7.42 -0.30
N VAL A 367 11.16 7.57 -1.55
CA VAL A 367 11.03 6.52 -2.57
C VAL A 367 11.79 5.26 -2.13
N LYS A 368 13.04 5.41 -1.67
CA LYS A 368 13.84 4.29 -1.14
C LYS A 368 13.17 3.64 0.07
N ARG A 369 12.63 4.43 0.99
CA ARG A 369 11.88 3.97 2.16
C ARG A 369 10.66 3.14 1.75
N VAL A 370 9.78 3.68 0.91
CA VAL A 370 8.55 3.00 0.48
C VAL A 370 8.89 1.74 -0.33
N PHE A 371 9.90 1.80 -1.19
CA PHE A 371 10.35 0.65 -1.97
C PHE A 371 10.87 -0.49 -1.06
N SER A 372 11.59 -0.15 0.00
CA SER A 372 12.14 -1.12 0.97
C SER A 372 11.08 -1.96 1.69
N TYR A 373 9.84 -1.45 1.82
CA TYR A 373 8.74 -2.16 2.48
C TYR A 373 8.33 -3.46 1.79
N GLY A 374 8.71 -3.67 0.53
CA GLY A 374 8.49 -4.97 -0.10
C GLY A 374 7.02 -5.31 -0.34
N TYR A 375 6.12 -4.31 -0.38
CA TYR A 375 4.69 -4.52 -0.60
C TYR A 375 4.46 -5.43 -1.82
N LYS A 376 3.62 -6.46 -1.65
CA LYS A 376 3.35 -7.44 -2.70
C LYS A 376 2.26 -7.00 -3.70
N GLY A 377 1.45 -6.02 -3.34
CA GLY A 377 0.40 -5.43 -4.19
C GLY A 377 0.78 -4.05 -4.74
N VAL A 378 -0.18 -3.36 -5.34
CA VAL A 378 0.01 -2.03 -5.99
C VAL A 378 -0.02 -0.84 -5.03
N GLY A 379 -0.04 -1.10 -3.72
CA GLY A 379 -0.39 -0.08 -2.74
C GLY A 379 -1.90 0.16 -2.70
N LYS A 380 -2.37 1.02 -1.78
CA LYS A 380 -3.79 1.31 -1.63
C LYS A 380 -4.16 2.53 -2.47
N TRP A 381 -4.92 2.34 -3.54
CA TRP A 381 -5.61 3.44 -4.22
C TRP A 381 -6.85 3.78 -3.41
N SER A 382 -6.78 4.85 -2.61
CA SER A 382 -7.91 5.26 -1.79
C SER A 382 -9.00 5.92 -2.63
N THR A 383 -10.22 5.93 -2.12
CA THR A 383 -11.32 6.72 -2.70
C THR A 383 -10.92 8.19 -2.86
N GLU A 384 -10.13 8.72 -1.94
CA GLU A 384 -9.56 10.06 -1.98
C GLU A 384 -8.65 10.28 -3.21
N LEU A 385 -7.69 9.37 -3.46
CA LEU A 385 -6.85 9.42 -4.66
C LEU A 385 -7.69 9.24 -5.94
N ALA A 386 -8.66 8.33 -5.91
CA ALA A 386 -9.57 8.09 -7.03
C ALA A 386 -10.42 9.32 -7.37
N THR A 387 -10.86 10.06 -6.36
CA THR A 387 -11.65 11.28 -6.55
C THR A 387 -10.79 12.39 -7.14
N LYS A 388 -9.56 12.56 -6.64
CA LYS A 388 -8.68 13.63 -7.08
C LYS A 388 -8.08 13.40 -8.46
N PHE A 389 -7.63 12.17 -8.74
CA PHE A 389 -6.86 11.86 -9.94
C PHE A 389 -7.65 11.03 -10.95
N GLY A 390 -8.76 10.40 -10.54
CA GLY A 390 -9.56 9.52 -11.37
C GLY A 390 -9.54 8.07 -10.86
N TYR A 391 -10.57 7.31 -11.22
CA TYR A 391 -10.65 5.89 -10.89
C TYR A 391 -9.62 5.10 -11.69
N ILE A 392 -9.05 4.07 -11.05
CA ILE A 392 -8.19 3.10 -11.72
C ILE A 392 -8.94 1.78 -11.79
N GLU A 393 -9.26 1.35 -13.01
CA GLU A 393 -9.73 0.00 -13.27
C GLU A 393 -8.53 -0.96 -13.31
N PHE A 394 -8.18 -1.50 -12.15
CA PHE A 394 -7.07 -2.45 -12.04
C PHE A 394 -7.31 -3.77 -12.81
N GLU A 395 -8.57 -4.04 -13.20
CA GLU A 395 -8.95 -5.21 -13.99
C GLU A 395 -8.74 -5.03 -15.49
N GLU A 396 -8.72 -3.79 -16.00
CA GLU A 396 -8.37 -3.49 -17.39
C GLU A 396 -6.84 -3.50 -17.59
N TYR A 397 -6.08 -3.10 -16.57
CA TYR A 397 -4.61 -3.23 -16.54
C TYR A 397 -4.16 -4.61 -16.04
N LYS A 398 -4.61 -5.65 -16.72
CA LYS A 398 -4.19 -7.03 -16.49
C LYS A 398 -2.88 -7.29 -17.22
N LEU A 399 -1.84 -7.67 -16.46
CA LEU A 399 -0.68 -8.41 -16.99
C LEU A 399 -1.08 -9.81 -17.53
N ALA A 400 -2.38 -10.12 -17.65
CA ALA A 400 -2.92 -11.47 -17.82
C ALA A 400 -2.44 -12.18 -19.10
N ASP A 401 -1.91 -11.43 -20.07
CA ASP A 401 -1.39 -11.99 -21.32
C ASP A 401 0.14 -11.94 -21.43
N HIS A 402 0.86 -11.68 -20.33
CA HIS A 402 2.32 -11.55 -20.35
C HIS A 402 2.99 -12.38 -19.24
N ILE A 403 4.07 -13.06 -19.63
CA ILE A 403 4.92 -13.81 -18.73
C ILE A 403 5.89 -12.85 -18.04
N ILE A 404 5.96 -12.94 -16.71
CA ILE A 404 6.87 -12.16 -15.88
C ILE A 404 8.24 -12.83 -15.82
N ILE A 405 9.25 -12.08 -16.26
CA ILE A 405 10.67 -12.48 -16.24
C ILE A 405 11.43 -11.61 -15.23
N PRO A 406 11.91 -12.18 -14.11
CA PRO A 406 12.70 -11.45 -13.13
C PRO A 406 13.94 -10.79 -13.73
N ASN A 407 14.19 -9.51 -13.42
CA ASN A 407 15.34 -8.80 -14.00
C ASN A 407 16.69 -9.32 -13.52
N VAL A 408 16.72 -10.03 -12.39
CA VAL A 408 17.92 -10.77 -11.94
C VAL A 408 18.42 -11.76 -13.00
N LEU A 409 17.57 -12.27 -13.89
CA LEU A 409 18.02 -13.04 -15.06
C LEU A 409 18.92 -12.18 -15.95
N PHE A 410 18.45 -10.97 -16.30
CA PHE A 410 19.10 -10.03 -17.21
C PHE A 410 20.41 -9.46 -16.67
N GLU A 411 20.44 -9.12 -15.38
CA GLU A 411 21.65 -8.64 -14.70
C GLU A 411 22.77 -9.69 -14.64
N ASN A 412 22.45 -10.97 -14.84
CA ASN A 412 23.43 -12.07 -14.83
C ASN A 412 23.68 -12.68 -16.23
N TYR A 413 23.32 -12.01 -17.34
CA TYR A 413 23.51 -12.57 -18.69
C TYR A 413 24.97 -12.87 -19.03
N ASN A 414 25.91 -12.08 -18.53
CA ASN A 414 27.35 -12.32 -18.72
C ASN A 414 27.82 -13.65 -18.10
N ASN A 415 27.15 -14.11 -17.04
CA ASN A 415 27.48 -15.33 -16.31
C ASN A 415 26.61 -16.54 -16.70
N LEU A 416 25.51 -16.31 -17.42
CA LEU A 416 24.58 -17.35 -17.83
C LEU A 416 24.89 -17.89 -19.23
N HIS A 417 24.96 -19.22 -19.36
CA HIS A 417 25.04 -19.88 -20.65
C HIS A 417 23.71 -19.73 -21.42
N GLN A 418 23.77 -19.60 -22.74
CA GLN A 418 22.59 -19.41 -23.60
C GLN A 418 21.52 -20.50 -23.42
N THR A 419 21.93 -21.75 -23.18
CA THR A 419 21.00 -22.85 -22.92
C THR A 419 20.33 -22.75 -21.55
N ALA A 420 20.99 -22.19 -20.52
CA ALA A 420 20.35 -21.93 -19.23
C ALA A 420 19.21 -20.92 -19.38
N ILE A 421 19.45 -19.86 -20.17
CA ILE A 421 18.47 -18.82 -20.48
C ILE A 421 17.26 -19.45 -21.20
N LYS A 422 17.49 -20.27 -22.22
CA LYS A 422 16.43 -21.01 -22.92
C LYS A 422 15.61 -21.89 -21.98
N ILE A 423 16.27 -22.68 -21.12
CA ILE A 423 15.59 -23.52 -20.12
C ILE A 423 14.66 -22.66 -19.25
N PHE A 424 15.14 -21.53 -18.74
CA PHE A 424 14.35 -20.67 -17.88
C PHE A 424 13.11 -20.10 -18.59
N PHE A 425 13.27 -19.58 -19.81
CA PHE A 425 12.15 -19.08 -20.61
C PHE A 425 11.11 -20.17 -20.89
N MET A 426 11.55 -21.40 -21.16
CA MET A 426 10.65 -22.53 -21.42
C MET A 426 9.89 -23.00 -20.20
N MET A 427 10.56 -23.06 -19.05
CA MET A 427 9.87 -23.33 -17.79
C MET A 427 8.81 -22.24 -17.52
N LYS A 428 9.13 -20.97 -17.78
CA LYS A 428 8.19 -19.84 -17.62
C LYS A 428 6.99 -19.91 -18.57
N LEU A 429 7.21 -20.27 -19.83
CA LEU A 429 6.12 -20.43 -20.81
C LEU A 429 5.13 -21.52 -20.42
N PHE A 430 5.62 -22.66 -19.98
CA PHE A 430 4.78 -23.80 -19.62
C PHE A 430 4.18 -23.67 -18.22
N GLU A 431 4.83 -22.94 -17.29
CA GLU A 431 4.22 -22.55 -16.01
C GLU A 431 2.98 -21.66 -16.24
N ASP A 432 3.00 -20.84 -17.29
CA ASP A 432 1.91 -19.94 -17.69
C ASP A 432 0.80 -20.68 -18.49
N ARG A 433 1.18 -21.44 -19.52
CA ARG A 433 0.23 -22.09 -20.44
C ARG A 433 -0.38 -23.39 -19.92
N GLU A 434 0.38 -24.16 -19.15
CA GLU A 434 0.02 -25.53 -18.75
C GLU A 434 -0.05 -25.69 -17.21
N ASP A 435 0.04 -24.57 -16.47
CA ASP A 435 0.07 -24.50 -15.00
C ASP A 435 1.10 -25.43 -14.32
N ILE A 436 2.21 -25.73 -15.02
CA ILE A 436 3.24 -26.63 -14.49
C ILE A 436 4.08 -25.92 -13.42
N LYS A 437 3.82 -26.24 -12.15
CA LYS A 437 4.59 -25.69 -11.00
C LYS A 437 5.75 -26.56 -10.55
N GLU A 438 5.68 -27.87 -10.79
CA GLU A 438 6.68 -28.83 -10.35
C GLU A 438 7.38 -29.48 -11.55
N TRP A 439 8.71 -29.37 -11.57
CA TRP A 439 9.54 -29.78 -12.69
C TRP A 439 10.48 -30.93 -12.33
N ASP A 440 10.76 -31.81 -13.28
CA ASP A 440 11.90 -32.72 -13.22
C ASP A 440 12.75 -32.59 -14.49
N ILE A 441 13.92 -33.24 -14.48
CA ILE A 441 14.90 -33.11 -15.57
C ILE A 441 14.34 -33.60 -16.92
N GLU A 442 13.53 -34.65 -16.91
CA GLU A 442 12.92 -35.23 -18.11
C GLU A 442 11.93 -34.25 -18.74
N LEU A 443 11.05 -33.67 -17.92
CA LEU A 443 10.10 -32.68 -18.39
C LEU A 443 10.80 -31.42 -18.90
N ILE A 444 11.80 -30.91 -18.17
CA ILE A 444 12.58 -29.73 -18.59
C ILE A 444 13.28 -30.03 -19.93
N ALA A 445 13.90 -31.20 -20.08
CA ALA A 445 14.58 -31.62 -21.31
C ALA A 445 13.61 -31.65 -22.50
N LYS A 446 12.43 -32.24 -22.30
CA LYS A 446 11.36 -32.32 -23.30
C LYS A 446 10.91 -30.94 -23.76
N VAL A 447 10.53 -30.05 -22.84
CA VAL A 447 9.98 -28.73 -23.21
C VAL A 447 11.07 -27.83 -23.82
N SER A 448 12.30 -27.88 -23.31
CA SER A 448 13.38 -27.03 -23.80
C SER A 448 14.12 -27.58 -25.03
N LYS A 449 13.75 -28.77 -25.51
CA LYS A 449 14.38 -29.46 -26.65
C LYS A 449 15.90 -29.57 -26.49
N VAL A 450 16.36 -29.99 -25.31
CA VAL A 450 17.78 -30.28 -25.03
C VAL A 450 17.91 -31.62 -24.31
N SER A 451 19.09 -32.23 -24.32
CA SER A 451 19.30 -33.50 -23.62
C SER A 451 19.21 -33.33 -22.10
N GLU A 452 18.80 -34.38 -21.38
CA GLU A 452 18.79 -34.38 -19.91
C GLU A 452 20.15 -34.01 -19.30
N TRP A 453 21.25 -34.47 -19.90
CA TRP A 453 22.60 -34.14 -19.46
C TRP A 453 22.86 -32.63 -19.55
N THR A 454 22.41 -32.01 -20.64
CA THR A 454 22.50 -30.56 -20.85
C THR A 454 21.67 -29.80 -19.82
N VAL A 455 20.46 -30.29 -19.50
CA VAL A 455 19.64 -29.71 -18.42
C VAL A 455 20.38 -29.78 -17.10
N ARG A 456 20.90 -30.95 -16.71
CA ARG A 456 21.62 -31.12 -15.44
C ARG A 456 22.82 -30.18 -15.31
N ARG A 457 23.52 -29.92 -16.42
CA ARG A 457 24.65 -28.98 -16.47
C ARG A 457 24.21 -27.53 -16.27
N TYR A 458 23.18 -27.07 -16.98
CA TYR A 458 22.83 -25.64 -17.03
C TYR A 458 21.75 -25.20 -16.05
N ILE A 459 20.90 -26.11 -15.55
CA ILE A 459 19.95 -25.83 -14.45
C ILE A 459 20.70 -25.39 -13.18
N LYS A 460 21.94 -25.84 -12.98
CA LYS A 460 22.77 -25.45 -11.83
C LYS A 460 23.02 -23.94 -11.81
N GLN A 461 23.29 -23.32 -12.97
CA GLN A 461 23.46 -21.87 -13.04
C GLN A 461 22.20 -21.13 -12.61
N LEU A 462 21.01 -21.60 -13.03
CA LEU A 462 19.74 -21.01 -12.62
C LEU A 462 19.49 -21.16 -11.12
N ILE A 463 19.97 -22.24 -10.50
CA ILE A 463 19.91 -22.43 -9.04
C ILE A 463 20.87 -21.46 -8.33
N ASP A 464 22.10 -21.34 -8.82
CA ASP A 464 23.14 -20.49 -8.23
C ASP A 464 22.70 -19.00 -8.22
N PHE A 465 22.00 -18.56 -9.26
CA PHE A 465 21.41 -17.22 -9.35
C PHE A 465 20.00 -17.07 -8.75
N LYS A 466 19.51 -18.08 -8.02
CA LYS A 466 18.19 -18.08 -7.33
C LYS A 466 17.00 -17.84 -8.28
N LEU A 467 17.10 -18.30 -9.52
CA LEU A 467 16.03 -18.29 -10.51
C LEU A 467 15.19 -19.58 -10.43
N VAL A 468 15.81 -20.69 -10.02
CA VAL A 468 15.18 -22.01 -9.86
C VAL A 468 15.55 -22.60 -8.50
N ASP A 469 14.55 -23.07 -7.77
CA ASP A 469 14.73 -23.81 -6.51
C ASP A 469 14.77 -25.31 -6.76
N LYS A 470 15.57 -26.04 -5.97
CA LYS A 470 15.72 -27.50 -6.07
C LYS A 470 15.30 -28.18 -4.77
N LYS A 471 14.31 -29.06 -4.85
CA LYS A 471 13.96 -30.01 -3.80
C LYS A 471 14.62 -31.35 -4.08
N ARG A 472 15.49 -31.79 -3.17
CA ARG A 472 16.17 -33.08 -3.31
C ARG A 472 15.14 -34.22 -3.17
N GLY A 473 15.16 -35.14 -4.11
CA GLY A 473 14.38 -36.37 -4.05
C GLY A 473 15.01 -37.39 -3.10
N ASN A 474 14.20 -38.31 -2.59
CA ASN A 474 14.66 -39.42 -1.77
C ASN A 474 15.12 -40.59 -2.66
N LYS A 475 16.45 -40.81 -2.72
CA LYS A 475 17.06 -41.90 -3.49
C LYS A 475 16.56 -43.29 -3.08
N LYS A 476 16.33 -43.53 -1.78
CA LYS A 476 15.87 -44.83 -1.26
C LYS A 476 14.46 -45.16 -1.77
N LEU A 477 13.62 -44.14 -1.93
CA LEU A 477 12.25 -44.27 -2.43
C LEU A 477 12.14 -44.07 -3.95
N LYS A 478 13.27 -44.05 -4.68
CA LYS A 478 13.33 -43.73 -6.13
C LYS A 478 12.65 -42.40 -6.50
N LEU A 479 12.51 -41.47 -5.55
CA LEU A 479 11.94 -40.15 -5.80
C LEU A 479 12.98 -39.26 -6.47
N LYS A 480 12.66 -38.76 -7.67
CA LYS A 480 13.52 -37.85 -8.44
C LYS A 480 13.61 -36.48 -7.77
N ASN A 481 14.69 -35.74 -8.07
CA ASN A 481 14.77 -34.32 -7.68
C ASN A 481 13.68 -33.53 -8.40
N LYS A 482 13.06 -32.60 -7.67
CA LYS A 482 12.07 -31.68 -8.21
C LYS A 482 12.62 -30.26 -8.22
N TYR A 483 12.21 -29.49 -9.21
CA TYR A 483 12.63 -28.11 -9.44
C TYR A 483 11.40 -27.22 -9.52
N TYR A 484 11.56 -25.98 -9.09
CA TYR A 484 10.49 -24.98 -9.06
C TYR A 484 11.06 -23.67 -9.53
N ILE A 485 10.30 -22.88 -10.29
CA ILE A 485 10.69 -21.50 -10.55
C ILE A 485 10.65 -20.76 -9.22
N SER A 486 11.72 -20.01 -8.90
CA SER A 486 11.77 -19.33 -7.61
C SER A 486 10.74 -18.21 -7.52
N ILE A 487 9.95 -18.22 -6.45
CA ILE A 487 9.02 -17.13 -6.10
C ILE A 487 9.72 -16.00 -5.33
N PHE A 488 10.98 -16.20 -4.93
CA PHE A 488 11.77 -15.29 -4.09
C PHE A 488 12.99 -14.73 -4.83
N TRP A 489 12.76 -14.05 -5.95
CA TRP A 489 13.80 -13.32 -6.68
C TRP A 489 13.95 -11.87 -6.18
N ASP A 490 15.08 -11.22 -6.47
CA ASP A 490 15.35 -9.86 -6.02
C ASP A 490 14.45 -8.84 -6.71
N LYS A 491 13.35 -8.51 -6.05
CA LYS A 491 12.37 -7.53 -6.49
C LYS A 491 12.90 -6.10 -6.57
N LYS A 492 14.13 -5.81 -6.11
CA LYS A 492 14.78 -4.50 -6.30
C LYS A 492 15.14 -4.24 -7.75
N LEU A 493 15.47 -5.30 -8.48
CA LEU A 493 15.87 -5.22 -9.88
C LEU A 493 14.67 -5.08 -10.83
N GLY A 494 13.43 -5.26 -10.35
CA GLY A 494 12.22 -5.21 -11.17
C GLY A 494 11.98 -6.48 -12.01
N PHE A 495 11.03 -6.42 -12.95
CA PHE A 495 10.78 -7.50 -13.92
C PHE A 495 10.57 -6.98 -15.33
N THR A 496 10.65 -7.88 -16.30
CA THR A 496 10.33 -7.63 -17.71
C THR A 496 9.16 -8.53 -18.10
N THR A 497 8.18 -7.98 -18.78
CA THR A 497 7.02 -8.72 -19.30
C THR A 497 7.28 -9.13 -20.73
N ILE A 498 6.96 -10.37 -21.07
CA ILE A 498 7.08 -10.86 -22.46
C ILE A 498 5.81 -11.61 -22.82
N ASN A 499 5.24 -11.33 -24.00
CA ASN A 499 4.10 -12.06 -24.50
C ASN A 499 4.45 -13.57 -24.67
N PRO A 500 3.60 -14.51 -24.20
CA PRO A 500 3.81 -15.95 -24.37
C PRO A 500 4.09 -16.36 -25.81
N TYR A 501 3.42 -15.73 -26.78
CA TYR A 501 3.62 -15.99 -28.20
C TYR A 501 5.04 -15.62 -28.66
N THR A 502 5.62 -14.54 -28.11
CA THR A 502 7.02 -14.20 -28.39
C THR A 502 7.94 -15.32 -27.92
N ILE A 503 7.74 -15.84 -26.70
CA ILE A 503 8.56 -16.94 -26.16
C ILE A 503 8.36 -18.23 -26.96
N GLN A 504 7.12 -18.58 -27.28
CA GLN A 504 6.78 -19.76 -28.07
C GLN A 504 7.39 -19.69 -29.47
N SER A 505 7.23 -18.56 -30.16
CA SER A 505 7.71 -18.39 -31.54
C SER A 505 9.24 -18.41 -31.63
N MET A 506 9.98 -17.98 -30.60
CA MET A 506 11.44 -18.11 -30.58
C MET A 506 11.92 -19.56 -30.75
N ILE A 507 11.14 -20.55 -30.31
CA ILE A 507 11.58 -21.95 -30.19
C ILE A 507 10.81 -22.90 -31.11
N TYR A 508 9.55 -22.59 -31.39
CA TYR A 508 8.66 -23.46 -32.16
C TYR A 508 8.33 -22.95 -33.56
N SER A 509 8.66 -21.70 -33.91
CA SER A 509 8.35 -21.19 -35.25
C SER A 509 9.13 -21.93 -36.34
N GLU A 510 8.43 -22.42 -37.36
CA GLU A 510 9.07 -23.10 -38.49
C GLU A 510 9.82 -22.13 -39.41
N LEU A 511 9.36 -20.88 -39.50
CA LEU A 511 9.89 -19.88 -40.42
C LEU A 511 11.07 -19.10 -39.84
N ASP A 512 11.07 -18.85 -38.53
CA ASP A 512 12.01 -17.92 -37.91
C ASP A 512 12.45 -18.32 -36.48
N LYS A 513 12.46 -19.62 -36.16
CA LYS A 513 13.05 -20.15 -34.91
C LYS A 513 14.44 -19.57 -34.67
N LEU A 514 14.70 -19.28 -33.41
CA LEU A 514 15.99 -18.80 -32.93
C LEU A 514 16.80 -19.96 -32.36
N ASN A 515 18.10 -19.97 -32.64
CA ASN A 515 19.02 -20.82 -31.89
C ASN A 515 19.33 -20.22 -30.51
N ASP A 516 19.94 -21.00 -29.61
CA ASP A 516 20.19 -20.58 -28.23
C ASP A 516 20.94 -19.24 -28.13
N ASN A 517 21.95 -18.99 -28.98
CA ASN A 517 22.69 -17.73 -29.01
C ASN A 517 21.83 -16.55 -29.50
N GLU A 518 20.99 -16.79 -30.50
CA GLU A 518 20.03 -15.80 -30.99
C GLU A 518 18.98 -15.46 -29.93
N ILE A 519 18.49 -16.45 -29.17
CA ILE A 519 17.59 -16.23 -28.04
C ILE A 519 18.26 -15.30 -27.03
N LYS A 520 19.50 -15.61 -26.61
CA LYS A 520 20.25 -14.79 -25.64
C LYS A 520 20.39 -13.33 -26.09
N VAL A 521 20.79 -13.09 -27.34
CA VAL A 521 20.93 -11.71 -27.85
C VAL A 521 19.56 -11.03 -27.99
N TYR A 522 18.56 -11.72 -28.52
CA TYR A 522 17.23 -11.16 -28.75
C TYR A 522 16.55 -10.77 -27.44
N THR A 523 16.55 -11.65 -26.43
CA THR A 523 15.92 -11.36 -25.14
C THR A 523 16.66 -10.27 -24.37
N TYR A 524 17.98 -10.14 -24.53
CA TYR A 524 18.74 -9.02 -23.97
C TYR A 524 18.40 -7.69 -24.65
N ILE A 525 18.29 -7.66 -25.98
CA ILE A 525 17.85 -6.47 -26.72
C ILE A 525 16.41 -6.10 -26.33
N TYR A 526 15.53 -7.11 -26.22
CA TYR A 526 14.16 -6.93 -25.74
C TYR A 526 14.14 -6.27 -24.36
N TYR A 527 14.95 -6.78 -23.43
CA TYR A 527 15.13 -6.21 -22.09
C TYR A 527 15.58 -4.75 -22.13
N LYS A 528 16.57 -4.40 -22.95
CA LYS A 528 17.07 -3.02 -23.05
C LYS A 528 16.12 -2.05 -23.75
N LEU A 529 15.13 -2.57 -24.47
CA LEU A 529 14.10 -1.79 -25.14
C LEU A 529 12.87 -1.51 -24.27
N ARG A 530 12.75 -2.15 -23.10
CA ARG A 530 11.68 -1.89 -22.14
C ARG A 530 11.67 -0.40 -21.72
N GLY A 531 10.48 0.19 -21.58
CA GLY A 531 10.31 1.55 -21.05
C GLY A 531 10.91 2.67 -21.90
N ASN A 532 11.40 2.39 -23.10
CA ASN A 532 11.95 3.40 -24.00
C ASN A 532 10.87 3.82 -25.02
N ASN A 533 10.32 5.02 -24.87
CA ASN A 533 9.18 5.52 -25.66
C ASN A 533 9.45 5.55 -27.18
N ASN A 534 10.72 5.53 -27.59
CA ASN A 534 11.11 5.49 -29.00
C ASN A 534 11.35 4.07 -29.55
N ASN A 535 11.14 3.03 -28.73
CA ASN A 535 11.41 1.63 -29.06
C ASN A 535 12.83 1.43 -29.64
N LYS A 536 13.80 2.21 -29.14
CA LYS A 536 15.14 2.36 -29.73
C LYS A 536 16.23 2.10 -28.70
N TYR A 537 17.08 1.11 -28.95
CA TYR A 537 18.25 0.81 -28.14
C TYR A 537 19.52 1.17 -28.92
N PHE A 538 20.27 2.13 -28.39
CA PHE A 538 21.54 2.56 -28.96
C PHE A 538 22.69 1.89 -28.22
N ALA A 539 23.42 1.02 -28.92
CA ALA A 539 24.62 0.38 -28.38
C ALA A 539 25.52 -0.13 -29.51
N SER A 540 26.84 -0.14 -29.27
CA SER A 540 27.77 -0.84 -30.16
C SER A 540 27.68 -2.36 -29.95
N GLN A 541 28.06 -3.14 -30.95
CA GLN A 541 28.10 -4.61 -30.80
C GLN A 541 29.13 -5.06 -29.75
N LYS A 542 30.15 -4.24 -29.50
CA LYS A 542 31.13 -4.49 -28.43
C LYS A 542 30.46 -4.36 -27.07
N VAL A 543 29.74 -3.26 -26.84
CA VAL A 543 29.01 -3.03 -25.57
C VAL A 543 28.00 -4.13 -25.29
N ILE A 544 27.22 -4.55 -26.31
CA ILE A 544 26.30 -5.68 -26.15
C ILE A 544 27.08 -6.95 -25.81
N GLY A 545 28.17 -7.22 -26.52
CA GLY A 545 29.04 -8.38 -26.31
C GLY A 545 29.59 -8.46 -24.89
N ASP A 546 30.12 -7.36 -24.37
CA ASP A 546 30.65 -7.27 -23.01
C ASP A 546 29.55 -7.58 -21.97
N MET A 547 28.34 -7.08 -22.19
CA MET A 547 27.20 -7.25 -21.28
C MET A 547 26.60 -8.67 -21.27
N ILE A 548 26.75 -9.42 -22.37
CA ILE A 548 26.21 -10.79 -22.48
C ILE A 548 27.31 -11.86 -22.57
N ASN A 549 28.58 -11.47 -22.39
CA ASN A 549 29.77 -12.31 -22.52
C ASN A 549 29.81 -13.05 -23.87
N MET A 550 29.93 -12.27 -24.94
CA MET A 550 29.98 -12.76 -26.32
C MET A 550 30.85 -11.83 -27.19
N ASP A 551 31.63 -12.41 -28.11
CA ASP A 551 32.48 -11.62 -28.99
C ASP A 551 31.69 -10.65 -29.86
N ARG A 552 32.27 -9.45 -30.10
CA ARG A 552 31.69 -8.41 -30.96
C ARG A 552 31.29 -8.94 -32.34
N SER A 553 32.14 -9.76 -32.96
CA SER A 553 31.88 -10.36 -34.29
C SER A 553 30.64 -11.25 -34.25
N THR A 554 30.54 -12.11 -33.24
CA THR A 554 29.40 -12.99 -32.99
C THR A 554 28.11 -12.20 -32.79
N VAL A 555 28.12 -11.14 -31.98
CA VAL A 555 26.97 -10.24 -31.80
C VAL A 555 26.58 -9.54 -33.10
N SER A 556 27.57 -9.10 -33.89
CA SER A 556 27.33 -8.49 -35.19
C SER A 556 26.60 -9.44 -36.14
N ASP A 557 27.01 -10.70 -36.20
CA ASP A 557 26.40 -11.71 -37.07
C ASP A 557 25.02 -12.14 -36.57
N ILE A 558 24.85 -12.34 -35.26
CA ILE A 558 23.55 -12.64 -34.66
C ILE A 558 22.55 -11.52 -34.93
N THR A 559 22.93 -10.26 -34.70
CA THR A 559 22.02 -9.13 -34.93
C THR A 559 21.63 -8.95 -36.40
N LYS A 560 22.50 -9.31 -37.35
CA LYS A 560 22.14 -9.39 -38.78
C LYS A 560 21.13 -10.51 -39.04
N ARG A 561 21.32 -11.70 -38.44
CA ARG A 561 20.37 -12.83 -38.58
C ARG A 561 19.02 -12.51 -37.96
N LEU A 562 18.99 -11.94 -36.76
CA LEU A 562 17.76 -11.48 -36.11
C LEU A 562 17.02 -10.42 -36.96
N HIS A 563 17.77 -9.55 -37.63
CA HIS A 563 17.19 -8.59 -38.57
C HIS A 563 16.55 -9.27 -39.79
N LYS A 564 17.25 -10.23 -40.41
CA LYS A 564 16.73 -11.04 -41.53
C LYS A 564 15.50 -11.85 -41.12
N LYS A 565 15.49 -12.41 -39.92
CA LYS A 565 14.35 -13.11 -39.29
C LYS A 565 13.24 -12.17 -38.85
N ARG A 566 13.36 -10.87 -39.10
CA ARG A 566 12.37 -9.85 -38.77
C ARG A 566 12.07 -9.74 -37.27
N ARG A 567 12.96 -10.21 -36.39
CA ARG A 567 12.82 -10.10 -34.93
C ARG A 567 13.24 -8.73 -34.40
N ILE A 568 14.21 -8.11 -35.08
CA ILE A 568 14.68 -6.76 -34.76
C ILE A 568 14.87 -5.93 -36.04
N ILE A 569 14.89 -4.62 -35.90
CA ILE A 569 15.39 -3.71 -36.94
C ILE A 569 16.77 -3.22 -36.50
N LYS A 570 17.79 -3.41 -37.34
CA LYS A 570 19.15 -2.90 -37.12
C LYS A 570 19.41 -1.76 -38.09
N LYS A 571 19.61 -0.54 -37.59
CA LYS A 571 19.99 0.63 -38.39
C LYS A 571 21.38 1.11 -37.98
N THR A 572 22.33 1.07 -38.91
CA THR A 572 23.67 1.59 -38.69
C THR A 572 23.87 2.85 -39.53
N TYR A 573 24.34 3.92 -38.90
CA TYR A 573 24.63 5.21 -39.53
C TYR A 573 26.01 5.70 -39.07
N LYS A 574 26.63 6.59 -39.83
CA LYS A 574 27.91 7.20 -39.46
C LYS A 574 27.65 8.60 -38.91
N ASN A 575 28.22 8.91 -37.76
CA ASN A 575 28.30 10.28 -37.24
C ASN A 575 29.78 10.57 -36.99
N ASN A 576 30.34 11.62 -37.60
CA ASN A 576 31.78 11.92 -37.56
C ASN A 576 32.68 10.70 -37.88
N ASN A 577 32.34 9.91 -38.91
CA ASN A 577 33.02 8.66 -39.29
C ASN A 577 32.98 7.51 -38.26
N ILE A 578 32.32 7.69 -37.12
CA ILE A 578 32.10 6.64 -36.12
C ILE A 578 30.80 5.90 -36.46
N PRO A 579 30.78 4.56 -36.52
CA PRO A 579 29.56 3.81 -36.78
C PRO A 579 28.68 3.74 -35.52
N HIS A 580 27.47 4.26 -35.62
CA HIS A 580 26.43 4.23 -34.61
C HIS A 580 25.36 3.20 -35.01
N THR A 581 24.97 2.30 -34.11
CA THR A 581 23.93 1.30 -34.37
C THR A 581 22.74 1.48 -33.43
N ASN A 582 21.54 1.53 -34.01
CA ASN A 582 20.27 1.50 -33.31
C ASN A 582 19.57 0.16 -33.55
N TYR A 583 18.93 -0.35 -32.51
CA TYR A 583 18.11 -1.55 -32.53
C TYR A 583 16.67 -1.20 -32.17
N PHE A 584 15.71 -1.85 -32.83
CA PHE A 584 14.28 -1.74 -32.55
C PHE A 584 13.65 -3.14 -32.50
N LEU A 585 12.63 -3.35 -31.68
CA LEU A 585 11.79 -4.54 -31.79
C LEU A 585 10.87 -4.41 -33.00
N ARG A 586 10.57 -5.54 -33.64
CA ARG A 586 9.46 -5.62 -34.59
C ARG A 586 8.28 -6.23 -33.85
N GLY A 587 7.15 -5.51 -33.85
CA GLY A 587 5.88 -5.97 -33.29
C GLY A 587 5.39 -7.25 -33.94
#